data_AF-A0A958D901-F1
#
_entry.id   AF-A0A958D901-F1
#
_cell.length_a   1.000
_cell.length_b   1.000
_cell.length_c   1.000
_cell.angle_alpha   90.00
_cell.angle_beta   90.00
_cell.angle_gamma   90.00
#
_symmetry.space_group_name_H-M   'P 1'
#
loop_
_entity.id
_entity.type
_entity.pdbx_description
1 polymer ?
#
loop_
_entity_poly.entity_id
_entity_poly.type
_entity_poly.pdbx_seq_one_letter_code
_entity_poly.pdbx_strand_id
1 'polypeptide(L)'
;WSEQRVAGWDCHKSQHNPNGMFSQVSDEVERAFRSREYLQLLAHRLPVAPHRETDLFAGLDSDDRPASPPVDTDGLAQRLMAGLRARRGYLAIYQHYQRHRPKPAFAALLETLVDDTQEATALLSSALRRLDRSPLQAGTHEKLLGQGMSRRGPVSKLNFMIVGMDKSLQWYASQLAEDDPAEVHAIWQELEATERRHLAMAKALLAETERPLRSDESP
;
A
#
# COMPACT_ATOMS: atom_id res chain seq x y z
N TRP A 1 23.45 -5.65 12.26
CA TRP A 1 22.52 -4.50 12.13
C TRP A 1 21.26 -4.85 11.33
N SER A 2 21.37 -5.60 10.21
CA SER A 2 20.20 -6.16 9.51
C SER A 2 19.36 -7.07 10.42
N GLU A 3 20.00 -7.97 11.18
CA GLU A 3 19.33 -8.91 12.10
C GLU A 3 18.55 -8.22 13.22
N GLN A 4 19.09 -7.15 13.82
CA GLN A 4 18.38 -6.38 14.85
C GLN A 4 17.15 -5.64 14.30
N ARG A 5 17.19 -5.16 13.05
CA ARG A 5 16.02 -4.55 12.40
C ARG A 5 15.01 -5.59 11.93
N VAL A 6 15.47 -6.75 11.46
CA VAL A 6 14.60 -7.90 11.18
C VAL A 6 13.87 -8.31 12.45
N ALA A 7 14.60 -8.46 13.57
CA ALA A 7 14.00 -8.74 14.87
C ALA A 7 13.03 -7.63 15.34
N GLY A 8 13.36 -6.35 15.12
CA GLY A 8 12.46 -5.24 15.44
C GLY A 8 11.19 -5.21 14.58
N TRP A 9 11.30 -5.55 13.29
CA TRP A 9 10.16 -5.65 12.39
C TRP A 9 9.32 -6.90 12.67
N ASP A 10 9.94 -8.04 12.96
CA ASP A 10 9.23 -9.27 13.33
C ASP A 10 8.53 -9.11 14.68
N CYS A 11 9.15 -8.37 15.62
CA CYS A 11 8.50 -7.91 16.85
C CYS A 11 7.28 -7.04 16.54
N HIS A 12 7.43 -6.03 15.67
CA HIS A 12 6.33 -5.16 15.25
C HIS A 12 5.18 -5.94 14.58
N LYS A 13 5.48 -6.86 13.65
CA LYS A 13 4.49 -7.76 13.05
C LYS A 13 3.78 -8.61 14.12
N SER A 14 4.54 -9.28 14.99
CA SER A 14 3.96 -10.15 16.01
C SER A 14 3.06 -9.42 17.00
N GLN A 15 3.33 -8.14 17.27
CA GLN A 15 2.61 -7.33 18.25
C GLN A 15 1.46 -6.53 17.65
N HIS A 16 1.59 -6.08 16.40
CA HIS A 16 0.65 -5.13 15.80
C HIS A 16 -0.06 -5.66 14.55
N ASN A 17 0.57 -6.53 13.75
CA ASN A 17 -0.04 -7.04 12.52
C ASN A 17 0.35 -8.50 12.19
N PRO A 18 -0.05 -9.49 13.02
CA PRO A 18 0.34 -10.88 12.80
C PRO A 18 -0.27 -11.47 11.52
N ASN A 19 -1.36 -10.88 11.03
CA ASN A 19 -2.05 -11.27 9.80
C ASN A 19 -1.85 -10.24 8.67
N GLY A 20 -0.77 -9.46 8.72
CA GLY A 20 -0.49 -8.41 7.74
C GLY A 20 -0.23 -8.93 6.33
N MET A 21 0.07 -8.02 5.42
CA MET A 21 0.18 -8.28 3.98
C MET A 21 1.22 -9.35 3.62
N PHE A 22 2.24 -9.55 4.47
CA PHE A 22 3.26 -10.59 4.29
C PHE A 22 2.95 -11.92 5.00
N SER A 23 1.82 -12.04 5.70
CA SER A 23 1.48 -13.23 6.49
C SER A 23 1.29 -14.50 5.66
N GLN A 24 1.03 -14.38 4.36
CA GLN A 24 0.89 -15.52 3.44
C GLN A 24 2.10 -15.72 2.52
N VAL A 25 3.13 -14.89 2.65
CA VAL A 25 4.33 -14.95 1.80
C VAL A 25 5.41 -15.74 2.52
N SER A 26 6.21 -16.52 1.81
CA SER A 26 7.27 -17.31 2.45
C SER A 26 8.36 -16.41 3.06
N ASP A 27 8.96 -16.86 4.16
CA ASP A 27 10.04 -16.16 4.86
C ASP A 27 11.21 -15.81 3.93
N GLU A 28 11.47 -16.63 2.91
CA GLU A 28 12.52 -16.40 1.92
C GLU A 28 12.21 -15.20 1.03
N VAL A 29 10.99 -15.12 0.49
CA VAL A 29 10.54 -13.99 -0.34
C VAL A 29 10.50 -12.71 0.49
N GLU A 30 10.03 -12.81 1.73
CA GLU A 30 10.03 -11.67 2.65
C GLU A 30 11.45 -11.18 2.96
N ARG A 31 12.38 -12.09 3.25
CA ARG A 31 13.79 -11.76 3.51
C ARG A 31 14.48 -11.15 2.28
N ALA A 32 14.16 -11.65 1.08
CA ALA A 32 14.65 -11.11 -0.18
C ALA A 32 14.16 -9.67 -0.40
N PHE A 33 12.86 -9.41 -0.18
CA PHE A 33 12.27 -8.08 -0.32
C PHE A 33 12.90 -7.06 0.63
N ARG A 34 13.06 -7.43 1.90
CA ARG A 34 13.68 -6.57 2.93
C ARG A 34 15.15 -6.29 2.66
N SER A 35 15.92 -7.30 2.23
CA SER A 35 17.34 -7.15 1.91
C SER A 35 17.55 -6.18 0.74
N ARG A 36 16.68 -6.25 -0.27
CA ARG A 36 16.71 -5.37 -1.43
C ARG A 36 16.34 -3.92 -1.08
N GLU A 37 15.32 -3.73 -0.24
CA GLU A 37 14.94 -2.40 0.25
C GLU A 37 16.07 -1.77 1.09
N TYR A 38 16.75 -2.54 1.93
CA TYR A 38 17.86 -2.04 2.73
C TYR A 38 19.00 -1.49 1.87
N LEU A 39 19.41 -2.23 0.84
CA LEU A 39 20.46 -1.78 -0.09
C LEU A 39 20.05 -0.51 -0.83
N GLN A 40 18.78 -0.37 -1.20
CA GLN A 40 18.26 0.85 -1.83
C GLN A 40 18.24 2.04 -0.88
N LEU A 41 17.81 1.85 0.38
CA LEU A 41 17.84 2.90 1.38
C LEU A 41 19.26 3.36 1.72
N LEU A 42 20.24 2.46 1.68
CA LEU A 42 21.66 2.82 1.78
C LEU A 42 22.12 3.62 0.56
N ALA A 43 21.80 3.18 -0.65
CA ALA A 43 22.16 3.88 -1.88
C ALA A 43 21.60 5.32 -1.93
N HIS A 44 20.37 5.53 -1.43
CA HIS A 44 19.74 6.86 -1.36
C HIS A 44 20.18 7.73 -0.16
N ARG A 45 20.97 7.19 0.79
CA ARG A 45 21.47 7.94 1.97
C ARG A 45 22.94 8.32 1.89
N LEU A 46 23.64 7.95 0.81
CA LEU A 46 25.02 8.39 0.59
C LEU A 46 25.02 9.79 -0.03
N PRO A 47 25.75 10.77 0.53
CA PRO A 47 25.96 12.04 -0.14
C PRO A 47 26.72 11.79 -1.45
N VAL A 48 26.25 12.42 -2.53
CA VAL A 48 26.95 12.44 -3.81
C VAL A 48 28.25 13.23 -3.64
N ALA A 49 29.36 12.52 -3.45
CA ALA A 49 30.68 13.05 -3.74
C ALA A 49 31.09 12.51 -5.13
N PRO A 50 31.57 13.36 -6.04
CA PRO A 50 32.05 12.90 -7.32
C PRO A 50 33.44 12.28 -7.09
N HIS A 51 33.69 11.07 -7.57
CA HIS A 51 34.88 10.80 -8.37
C HIS A 51 35.10 9.35 -8.79
N ARG A 52 35.54 9.28 -10.04
CA ARG A 52 36.54 8.38 -10.64
C ARG A 52 36.16 6.90 -10.69
N GLU A 53 35.70 6.54 -11.88
CA GLU A 53 36.12 5.36 -12.64
C GLU A 53 37.23 4.57 -11.95
N THR A 54 36.83 3.50 -11.27
CA THR A 54 37.66 2.30 -11.21
C THR A 54 36.72 1.17 -11.54
N ASP A 55 36.61 0.91 -12.84
CA ASP A 55 35.76 -0.11 -13.39
C ASP A 55 36.30 -1.48 -13.03
N LEU A 56 35.82 -2.01 -11.90
CA LEU A 56 36.13 -3.35 -11.40
C LEU A 56 35.41 -4.45 -12.17
N PHE A 57 34.61 -4.09 -13.20
CA PHE A 57 33.85 -5.00 -14.04
C PHE A 57 34.07 -4.77 -15.55
N ALA A 58 35.06 -3.95 -15.94
CA ALA A 58 35.50 -3.82 -17.33
C ALA A 58 36.06 -5.16 -17.83
N GLY A 59 35.23 -5.97 -18.48
CA GLY A 59 35.63 -7.23 -19.11
C GLY A 59 34.67 -8.40 -18.92
N LEU A 60 33.50 -8.22 -18.31
CA LEU A 60 32.42 -9.19 -18.44
C LEU A 60 31.46 -8.72 -19.53
N ASP A 61 31.78 -9.09 -20.77
CA ASP A 61 30.91 -8.87 -21.92
C ASP A 61 29.60 -9.64 -21.71
N SER A 62 28.59 -8.95 -21.20
CA SER A 62 27.21 -9.42 -21.19
C SER A 62 26.49 -8.89 -22.42
N ASP A 63 26.94 -9.29 -23.60
CA ASP A 63 26.30 -9.00 -24.88
C ASP A 63 25.86 -10.30 -25.55
N ASP A 64 24.66 -10.76 -25.20
CA ASP A 64 23.78 -11.58 -26.06
C ASP A 64 22.40 -11.83 -25.43
N ARG A 65 21.88 -10.87 -24.64
CA ARG A 65 20.45 -10.88 -24.28
C ARG A 65 19.72 -10.00 -25.28
N PRO A 66 18.70 -10.50 -26.01
CA PRO A 66 17.89 -9.64 -26.85
C PRO A 66 17.35 -8.52 -25.98
N ALA A 67 17.59 -7.26 -26.40
CA ALA A 67 17.12 -6.09 -25.69
C ALA A 67 15.60 -6.25 -25.47
N SER A 68 15.19 -6.40 -24.21
CA SER A 68 13.78 -6.33 -23.87
C SER A 68 13.25 -5.00 -24.40
N PRO A 69 12.05 -4.96 -25.00
CA PRO A 69 11.47 -3.71 -25.46
C PRO A 69 11.48 -2.69 -24.31
N PRO A 70 11.71 -1.40 -24.58
CA PRO A 70 11.75 -0.39 -23.54
C PRO A 70 10.40 -0.36 -22.84
N VAL A 71 10.37 -0.83 -21.60
CA VAL A 71 9.21 -0.67 -20.71
C VAL A 71 8.95 0.83 -20.61
N ASP A 72 7.69 1.25 -20.76
CA ASP A 72 7.28 2.64 -20.50
C ASP A 72 7.39 2.94 -19.00
N THR A 73 8.63 3.19 -18.58
CA THR A 73 8.98 3.44 -17.18
C THR A 73 8.34 4.71 -16.63
N ASP A 74 8.08 5.71 -17.48
CA ASP A 74 7.43 6.95 -17.09
C ASP A 74 5.93 6.74 -16.89
N GLY A 75 5.25 6.03 -17.80
CA GLY A 75 3.86 5.63 -17.62
C GLY A 75 3.67 4.80 -16.36
N LEU A 76 4.52 3.80 -16.14
CA LEU A 76 4.51 2.99 -14.92
C LEU A 76 4.73 3.83 -13.65
N ALA A 77 5.73 4.72 -13.65
CA ALA A 77 5.99 5.60 -12.52
C ALA A 77 4.80 6.51 -12.21
N GLN A 78 4.12 7.04 -13.23
CA GLN A 78 2.93 7.87 -13.04
C GLN A 78 1.78 7.09 -12.39
N ARG A 79 1.57 5.83 -12.79
CA ARG A 79 0.52 4.96 -12.20
C ARG A 79 0.85 4.59 -10.76
N LEU A 80 2.09 4.23 -10.45
CA LEU A 80 2.57 4.02 -9.07
C LEU A 80 2.41 5.27 -8.19
N MET A 81 2.72 6.45 -8.73
CA MET A 81 2.51 7.73 -8.07
C MET A 81 1.04 8.03 -7.79
N ALA A 82 0.16 7.74 -8.75
CA ALA A 82 -1.28 7.90 -8.59
C ALA A 82 -1.83 6.97 -7.48
N GLY A 83 -1.41 5.70 -7.47
CA GLY A 83 -1.73 4.74 -6.42
C GLY A 83 -1.24 5.22 -5.05
N LEU A 84 0.01 5.68 -4.95
CA LEU A 84 0.59 6.17 -3.70
C LEU A 84 -0.16 7.40 -3.17
N ARG A 85 -0.50 8.35 -4.05
CA ARG A 85 -1.30 9.54 -3.70
C ARG A 85 -2.67 9.17 -3.15
N ALA A 86 -3.34 8.20 -3.78
CA ALA A 86 -4.64 7.71 -3.33
C ALA A 86 -4.54 7.06 -1.94
N ARG A 87 -3.56 6.18 -1.73
CA ARG A 87 -3.33 5.50 -0.43
C ARG A 87 -3.04 6.48 0.70
N ARG A 88 -2.19 7.49 0.47
CA ARG A 88 -1.95 8.55 1.46
C ARG A 88 -3.21 9.35 1.78
N GLY A 89 -4.04 9.63 0.78
CA GLY A 89 -5.34 10.27 0.96
C GLY A 89 -6.26 9.47 1.88
N TYR A 90 -6.43 8.17 1.61
CA TYR A 90 -7.26 7.30 2.45
C TYR A 90 -6.70 7.12 3.85
N LEU A 91 -5.37 6.95 4.00
CA LEU A 91 -4.73 6.86 5.32
C LEU A 91 -5.06 8.08 6.20
N ALA A 92 -4.96 9.29 5.64
CA ALA A 92 -5.29 10.51 6.36
C ALA A 92 -6.79 10.56 6.75
N ILE A 93 -7.68 10.07 5.89
CA ILE A 93 -9.12 9.98 6.16
C ILE A 93 -9.40 8.97 7.28
N TYR A 94 -8.80 7.78 7.25
CA TYR A 94 -9.01 6.76 8.27
C TYR A 94 -8.51 7.21 9.64
N GLN A 95 -7.31 7.78 9.69
CA GLN A 95 -6.75 8.37 10.91
C GLN A 95 -7.62 9.52 11.44
N HIS A 96 -8.17 10.35 10.54
CA HIS A 96 -9.12 11.39 10.93
C HIS A 96 -10.38 10.77 11.56
N TYR A 97 -10.95 9.71 10.96
CA TYR A 97 -12.11 9.03 11.53
C TYR A 97 -11.83 8.40 12.89
N GLN A 98 -10.64 7.81 13.10
CA GLN A 98 -10.22 7.25 14.40
C GLN A 98 -10.18 8.29 15.52
N ARG A 99 -9.70 9.51 15.23
CA ARG A 99 -9.60 10.60 16.24
C ARG A 99 -10.96 11.03 16.80
N HIS A 100 -12.06 10.71 16.11
CA HIS A 100 -13.42 11.09 16.52
C HIS A 100 -14.16 10.00 17.31
N ARG A 101 -13.42 9.17 18.06
CA ARG A 101 -13.95 8.15 18.98
C ARG A 101 -15.06 7.29 18.36
N PRO A 102 -14.76 6.55 17.27
CA PRO A 102 -15.74 5.67 16.64
C PRO A 102 -16.24 4.60 17.61
N LYS A 103 -17.43 4.05 17.33
CA LYS A 103 -17.94 2.87 18.05
C LYS A 103 -16.96 1.69 17.87
N PRO A 104 -16.88 0.73 18.82
CA PRO A 104 -15.86 -0.32 18.81
C PRO A 104 -15.71 -1.07 17.48
N ALA A 105 -16.80 -1.52 16.87
CA ALA A 105 -16.75 -2.24 15.60
C ALA A 105 -16.18 -1.40 14.44
N PHE A 106 -16.52 -0.10 14.40
CA PHE A 106 -15.96 0.81 13.40
C PHE A 106 -14.51 1.18 13.70
N ALA A 107 -14.13 1.26 14.99
CA ALA A 107 -12.76 1.47 15.41
C ALA A 107 -11.85 0.33 14.94
N ALA A 108 -12.28 -0.92 15.15
CA ALA A 108 -11.56 -2.12 14.74
C ALA A 108 -11.37 -2.19 13.22
N LEU A 109 -12.42 -1.87 12.44
CA LEU A 109 -12.29 -1.75 10.98
C LEU A 109 -11.23 -0.70 10.62
N LEU A 110 -11.28 0.50 11.21
CA LEU A 110 -10.35 1.58 10.89
C LEU A 110 -8.91 1.23 11.25
N GLU A 111 -8.67 0.47 12.33
CA GLU A 111 -7.35 -0.02 12.71
C GLU A 111 -6.77 -0.91 11.61
N THR A 112 -7.49 -1.96 11.19
CA THR A 112 -7.09 -2.81 10.06
C THR A 112 -6.83 -2.00 8.79
N LEU A 113 -7.72 -1.06 8.45
CA LEU A 113 -7.55 -0.22 7.26
C LEU A 113 -6.31 0.67 7.34
N VAL A 114 -5.97 1.20 8.52
CA VAL A 114 -4.77 2.03 8.72
C VAL A 114 -3.51 1.20 8.53
N ASP A 115 -3.41 0.05 9.17
CA ASP A 115 -2.22 -0.80 9.12
C ASP A 115 -1.95 -1.28 7.69
N ASP A 116 -2.96 -1.85 7.03
CA ASP A 116 -2.83 -2.35 5.66
C ASP A 116 -2.54 -1.21 4.66
N THR A 117 -3.09 0.00 4.89
CA THR A 117 -2.80 1.15 4.02
C THR A 117 -1.37 1.69 4.21
N GLN A 118 -0.82 1.58 5.41
CA GLN A 118 0.59 1.92 5.66
C GLN A 118 1.53 0.95 4.95
N GLU A 119 1.23 -0.34 5.00
CA GLU A 119 1.99 -1.38 4.27
C GLU A 119 1.91 -1.16 2.75
N ALA A 120 0.70 -0.90 2.22
CA ALA A 120 0.51 -0.54 0.81
C ALA A 120 1.33 0.69 0.40
N THR A 121 1.37 1.72 1.26
CA THR A 121 2.15 2.94 1.04
C THR A 121 3.65 2.63 0.99
N ALA A 122 4.14 1.73 1.83
CA ALA A 122 5.53 1.29 1.85
C ALA A 122 5.90 0.53 0.56
N LEU A 123 5.05 -0.41 0.13
CA LEU A 123 5.24 -1.16 -1.12
C LEU A 123 5.34 -0.25 -2.34
N LEU A 124 4.37 0.65 -2.51
CA LEU A 124 4.34 1.60 -3.63
C LEU A 124 5.54 2.56 -3.60
N SER A 125 5.91 3.04 -2.41
CA SER A 125 7.10 3.89 -2.25
C SER A 125 8.39 3.13 -2.59
N SER A 126 8.47 1.85 -2.23
CA SER A 126 9.59 0.99 -2.57
C SER A 126 9.69 0.79 -4.10
N ALA A 127 8.58 0.48 -4.76
CA ALA A 127 8.53 0.35 -6.22
C ALA A 127 8.97 1.62 -6.95
N LEU A 128 8.53 2.80 -6.49
CA LEU A 128 8.95 4.08 -7.06
C LEU A 128 10.45 4.33 -6.93
N ARG A 129 11.05 4.01 -5.78
CA ARG A 129 12.50 4.13 -5.58
C ARG A 129 13.29 3.23 -6.54
N ARG A 130 12.76 2.04 -6.89
CA ARG A 130 13.38 1.15 -7.89
C ARG A 130 13.42 1.75 -9.29
N LEU A 131 12.49 2.66 -9.59
CA LEU A 131 12.43 3.40 -10.85
C LEU A 131 13.16 4.75 -10.77
N ASP A 132 13.94 4.98 -9.72
CA ASP A 132 14.60 6.27 -9.43
C ASP A 132 13.61 7.45 -9.43
N ARG A 133 12.45 7.23 -8.80
CA ARG A 133 11.41 8.24 -8.60
C ARG A 133 11.18 8.48 -7.11
N SER A 134 11.11 9.74 -6.72
CA SER A 134 10.93 10.11 -5.31
C SER A 134 9.47 9.93 -4.88
N PRO A 135 9.18 9.06 -3.88
CA PRO A 135 7.81 8.87 -3.37
C PRO A 135 7.23 10.13 -2.72
N LEU A 136 8.06 11.11 -2.37
CA LEU A 136 7.61 12.37 -1.76
C LEU A 136 6.82 13.24 -2.74
N GLN A 137 7.08 13.11 -4.04
CA GLN A 137 6.40 13.88 -5.08
C GLN A 137 4.92 13.49 -5.25
N ALA A 138 4.50 12.33 -4.73
CA ALA A 138 3.11 11.87 -4.91
C ALA A 138 2.10 12.81 -4.25
N GLY A 139 2.46 13.48 -3.14
CA GLY A 139 1.55 14.36 -2.40
C GLY A 139 0.28 13.64 -1.91
N THR A 140 -0.79 14.41 -1.71
CA THR A 140 -2.13 13.96 -1.32
C THR A 140 -3.19 14.39 -2.32
N HIS A 141 -4.30 13.66 -2.40
CA HIS A 141 -5.42 14.03 -3.25
C HIS A 141 -6.40 14.97 -2.51
N GLU A 142 -6.19 16.27 -2.60
CA GLU A 142 -6.95 17.28 -1.81
C GLU A 142 -8.48 17.17 -1.95
N LYS A 143 -8.99 16.97 -3.17
CA LYS A 143 -10.43 16.77 -3.39
C LYS A 143 -10.99 15.54 -2.66
N LEU A 144 -10.24 14.43 -2.65
CA LEU A 144 -10.62 13.21 -1.93
C LEU A 144 -10.62 13.47 -0.43
N LEU A 145 -9.60 14.17 0.08
CA LEU A 145 -9.52 14.56 1.49
C LEU A 145 -10.71 15.40 1.93
N GLY A 146 -11.03 16.48 1.19
CA GLY A 146 -12.19 17.32 1.50
C GLY A 146 -13.51 16.54 1.48
N GLN A 147 -13.68 15.64 0.52
CA GLN A 147 -14.87 14.77 0.45
C GLN A 147 -14.95 13.75 1.59
N GLY A 148 -13.83 13.22 2.07
CA GLY A 148 -13.81 12.31 3.23
C GLY A 148 -14.04 13.04 4.55
N MET A 149 -13.31 14.13 4.78
CA MET A 149 -13.39 14.91 6.03
C MET A 149 -14.76 15.55 6.25
N SER A 150 -15.53 15.80 5.19
CA SER A 150 -16.89 16.36 5.27
C SER A 150 -17.97 15.34 5.65
N ARG A 151 -17.67 14.03 5.71
CA ARG A 151 -18.67 12.98 6.01
C ARG A 151 -19.06 12.98 7.48
N ARG A 152 -20.38 13.01 7.73
CA ARG A 152 -20.96 13.03 9.08
C ARG A 152 -21.64 11.71 9.41
N GLY A 153 -21.39 11.21 10.62
CA GLY A 153 -21.97 9.96 11.11
C GLY A 153 -21.30 8.70 10.53
N PRO A 154 -21.45 7.54 11.22
CA PRO A 154 -20.77 6.30 10.85
C PRO A 154 -21.24 5.74 9.49
N VAL A 155 -22.54 5.77 9.21
CA VAL A 155 -23.10 5.25 7.94
C VAL A 155 -22.59 6.03 6.73
N SER A 156 -22.55 7.37 6.79
CA SER A 156 -22.02 8.19 5.69
C SER A 156 -20.53 7.95 5.47
N LYS A 157 -19.76 7.77 6.55
CA LYS A 157 -18.33 7.44 6.48
C LYS A 157 -18.11 6.06 5.86
N LEU A 158 -18.87 5.04 6.27
CA LEU A 158 -18.80 3.69 5.70
C LEU A 158 -19.15 3.70 4.21
N ASN A 159 -20.25 4.34 3.82
CA ASN A 159 -20.64 4.46 2.41
C ASN A 159 -19.57 5.17 1.57
N PHE A 160 -18.95 6.23 2.10
CA PHE A 160 -17.83 6.89 1.43
C PHE A 160 -16.64 5.95 1.21
N MET A 161 -16.27 5.16 2.22
CA MET A 161 -15.18 4.18 2.11
C MET A 161 -15.52 3.07 1.10
N ILE A 162 -16.72 2.50 1.16
CA ILE A 162 -17.18 1.44 0.25
C ILE A 162 -17.10 1.89 -1.21
N VAL A 163 -17.65 3.07 -1.53
CA VAL A 163 -17.56 3.64 -2.89
C VAL A 163 -16.10 3.88 -3.31
N GLY A 164 -15.27 4.30 -2.36
CA GLY A 164 -13.84 4.47 -2.58
C GLY A 164 -13.11 3.17 -2.91
N MET A 165 -13.45 2.10 -2.19
CA MET A 165 -12.88 0.76 -2.38
C MET A 165 -13.34 0.13 -3.70
N ASP A 166 -14.62 0.23 -4.04
CA ASP A 166 -15.14 -0.25 -5.33
C ASP A 166 -14.43 0.43 -6.52
N LYS A 167 -14.18 1.75 -6.44
CA LYS A 167 -13.40 2.48 -7.46
C LYS A 167 -11.94 2.06 -7.50
N SER A 168 -11.34 1.80 -6.34
CA SER A 168 -9.95 1.35 -6.26
C SER A 168 -9.78 -0.03 -6.89
N LEU A 169 -10.73 -0.95 -6.66
CA LEU A 169 -10.75 -2.26 -7.31
C LEU A 169 -10.85 -2.18 -8.84
N GLN A 170 -11.72 -1.30 -9.37
CA GLN A 170 -11.82 -1.07 -10.81
C GLN A 170 -10.50 -0.52 -11.38
N TRP A 171 -9.84 0.37 -10.64
CA TRP A 171 -8.55 0.91 -11.05
C TRP A 171 -7.43 -0.14 -11.01
N TYR A 172 -7.35 -0.98 -9.97
CA TYR A 172 -6.38 -2.08 -9.92
C TYR A 172 -6.60 -3.09 -11.03
N ALA A 173 -7.85 -3.43 -11.34
CA ALA A 173 -8.16 -4.29 -12.48
C ALA A 173 -7.65 -3.72 -13.81
N SER A 174 -7.70 -2.39 -14.00
CA SER A 174 -7.11 -1.77 -15.19
C SER A 174 -5.58 -1.77 -15.16
N GLN A 175 -4.94 -1.69 -13.98
CA GLN A 175 -3.49 -1.80 -13.86
C GLN A 175 -3.00 -3.22 -14.17
N LEU A 176 -3.75 -4.24 -13.76
CA LEU A 176 -3.43 -5.64 -14.02
C LEU A 176 -3.58 -6.03 -15.50
N ALA A 177 -4.23 -5.21 -16.32
CA ALA A 177 -4.30 -5.39 -17.76
C ALA A 177 -3.08 -4.82 -18.51
N GLU A 178 -2.23 -4.04 -17.83
CA GLU A 178 -1.00 -3.49 -18.40
C GLU A 178 0.12 -4.55 -18.43
N ASP A 179 1.01 -4.45 -19.42
CA ASP A 179 2.20 -5.31 -19.55
C ASP A 179 3.34 -4.83 -18.64
N ASP A 180 3.07 -4.82 -17.33
CA ASP A 180 4.01 -4.38 -16.31
C ASP A 180 5.01 -5.50 -15.92
N PRO A 181 6.21 -5.14 -15.44
CA PRO A 181 7.13 -6.11 -14.86
C PRO A 181 6.45 -6.96 -13.77
N ALA A 182 6.77 -8.27 -13.73
CA ALA A 182 6.13 -9.22 -12.82
C ALA A 182 6.13 -8.77 -11.33
N GLU A 183 7.20 -8.11 -10.88
CA GLU A 183 7.29 -7.57 -9.52
C GLU A 183 6.26 -6.47 -9.24
N VAL A 184 5.95 -5.64 -10.23
CA VAL A 184 4.92 -4.59 -10.14
C VAL A 184 3.54 -5.20 -10.25
N HIS A 185 3.36 -6.15 -11.16
CA HIS A 185 2.11 -6.88 -11.30
C HIS A 185 1.72 -7.57 -9.98
N ALA A 186 2.68 -8.18 -9.28
CA ALA A 186 2.47 -8.75 -7.94
C ALA A 186 2.03 -7.72 -6.90
N ILE A 187 2.57 -6.48 -6.95
CA ILE A 187 2.10 -5.39 -6.08
C ILE A 187 0.63 -5.06 -6.38
N TRP A 188 0.24 -4.97 -7.65
CA TRP A 188 -1.15 -4.70 -8.01
C TRP A 188 -2.11 -5.80 -7.57
N GLN A 189 -1.71 -7.07 -7.71
CA GLN A 189 -2.50 -8.22 -7.24
C GLN A 189 -2.71 -8.18 -5.73
N GLU A 190 -1.67 -7.90 -4.95
CA GLU A 190 -1.77 -7.82 -3.50
C GLU A 190 -2.66 -6.65 -3.06
N LEU A 191 -2.53 -5.49 -3.71
CA LEU A 191 -3.38 -4.34 -3.44
C LEU A 191 -4.85 -4.62 -3.77
N GLU A 192 -5.12 -5.33 -4.87
CA GLU A 192 -6.48 -5.75 -5.22
C GLU A 192 -7.06 -6.73 -4.19
N ALA A 193 -6.30 -7.77 -3.84
CA ALA A 193 -6.72 -8.79 -2.88
C ALA A 193 -7.04 -8.19 -1.50
N THR A 194 -6.16 -7.30 -1.02
CA THR A 194 -6.36 -6.55 0.22
C THR A 194 -7.62 -5.68 0.16
N GLU A 195 -7.80 -4.92 -0.93
CA GLU A 195 -8.97 -4.04 -1.09
C GLU A 195 -10.29 -4.84 -1.13
N ARG A 196 -10.31 -6.04 -1.72
CA ARG A 196 -11.49 -6.93 -1.72
C ARG A 196 -11.86 -7.36 -0.30
N ARG A 197 -10.88 -7.69 0.54
CA ARG A 197 -11.10 -8.04 1.96
C ARG A 197 -11.70 -6.84 2.71
N HIS A 198 -11.11 -5.66 2.56
CA HIS A 198 -11.58 -4.42 3.19
C HIS A 198 -13.01 -4.07 2.79
N LEU A 199 -13.32 -4.17 1.50
CA LEU A 199 -14.67 -3.92 0.99
C LEU A 199 -15.70 -4.87 1.61
N ALA A 200 -15.38 -6.16 1.73
CA ALA A 200 -16.25 -7.14 2.35
C ALA A 200 -16.50 -6.81 3.84
N MET A 201 -15.45 -6.47 4.59
CA MET A 201 -15.55 -6.06 5.99
C MET A 201 -16.41 -4.80 6.17
N ALA A 202 -16.20 -3.78 5.32
CA ALA A 202 -16.96 -2.53 5.38
C ALA A 202 -18.44 -2.74 5.05
N LYS A 203 -18.75 -3.58 4.04
CA LYS A 203 -20.14 -3.94 3.67
C LYS A 203 -20.84 -4.73 4.78
N ALA A 204 -20.14 -5.67 5.43
CA ALA A 204 -20.68 -6.40 6.57
C ALA A 204 -21.04 -5.46 7.73
N LEU A 205 -20.12 -4.56 8.10
CA LEU A 205 -20.36 -3.58 9.17
C LEU A 205 -21.50 -2.61 8.83
N LEU A 206 -21.64 -2.20 7.57
CA LEU A 206 -22.76 -1.36 7.14
C LEU A 206 -24.08 -2.11 7.30
N ALA A 207 -24.16 -3.36 6.85
CA ALA A 207 -25.37 -4.18 6.98
C ALA A 207 -25.78 -4.42 8.44
N GLU A 208 -24.81 -4.57 9.34
CA GLU A 208 -25.06 -4.65 10.79
C GLU A 208 -25.58 -3.33 11.36
N THR A 209 -25.07 -2.20 10.88
CA THR A 209 -25.47 -0.86 11.34
C THR A 209 -26.89 -0.49 10.86
N GLU A 210 -27.29 -0.98 9.69
CA GLU A 210 -28.61 -0.72 9.10
C GLU A 210 -29.68 -1.72 9.55
N ARG A 211 -29.30 -2.83 10.19
CA ARG A 211 -30.26 -3.79 10.72
C ARG A 211 -31.13 -3.08 11.77
N PRO A 212 -32.46 -2.97 11.56
CA PRO A 212 -33.33 -2.38 12.56
C PRO A 212 -33.22 -3.18 13.86
N LEU A 213 -33.34 -2.52 15.01
CA LEU A 213 -33.56 -3.15 16.31
C LEU A 213 -34.90 -3.90 16.28
N ARG A 214 -34.95 -5.02 15.57
CA ARG A 214 -36.10 -5.93 15.53
C ARG A 214 -35.79 -7.08 16.47
N SER A 215 -36.11 -6.86 17.74
CA SER A 215 -36.78 -7.81 18.66
C SER A 215 -36.47 -7.45 20.11
N ASP A 216 -37.01 -6.31 20.58
CA ASP A 216 -37.40 -6.11 21.99
C ASP A 216 -38.92 -5.89 22.01
N GLU A 217 -39.65 -6.86 21.46
CA GLU A 217 -41.07 -7.11 21.66
C GLU A 217 -41.19 -8.63 21.52
N SER A 218 -41.69 -9.43 22.45
CA SER A 218 -42.44 -9.28 23.72
C SER A 218 -42.51 -10.70 24.31
N PRO A 219 -43.17 -10.98 25.45
CA PRO A 219 -43.64 -10.14 26.56
C PRO A 219 -42.96 -10.44 27.91
#